data_AF-A0AAW9KGP6-F1
#
_entry.id   AF-A0AAW9KGP6-F1
#
_cell.length_a   1.000
_cell.length_b   1.000
_cell.length_c   1.000
_cell.angle_alpha   90.00
_cell.angle_beta   90.00
_cell.angle_gamma   90.00
#
_symmetry.space_group_name_H-M   'P 1'
#
loop_
_entity.id
_entity.type
_entity.pdbx_description
1 polymer ?
#
loop_
_entity_poly.entity_id
_entity_poly.type
_entity_poly.pdbx_seq_one_letter_code
_entity_poly.pdbx_strand_id
1 'polypeptide(L)'
;MKTFFKILMSLILLFLLIFVGGIFYLSRGLNEVMSISLNGIDISKLDDGKYTGEYDHGRWTNKLDITVKNKILTEILIKDVVTFSKPSVSD
;
A
#
# COMPACT_ATOMS: atom_id res chain seq x y z
N MET A 1 -43.84 15.16 -7.68
CA MET A 1 -42.60 15.98 -7.58
C MET A 1 -41.91 15.85 -6.22
N LYS A 2 -42.53 16.22 -5.09
CA LYS A 2 -41.87 16.18 -3.76
C LYS A 2 -41.29 14.80 -3.37
N THR A 3 -41.99 13.70 -3.67
CA THR A 3 -41.53 12.33 -3.38
C THR A 3 -40.33 11.92 -4.23
N PHE A 4 -40.34 12.27 -5.52
CA PHE A 4 -39.21 12.04 -6.43
C PHE A 4 -37.96 12.79 -5.96
N PHE A 5 -38.09 14.07 -5.60
CA PHE A 5 -36.97 14.85 -5.05
C PHE A 5 -36.44 14.28 -3.72
N LYS A 6 -37.29 13.73 -2.86
CA LYS A 6 -36.85 13.06 -1.63
C LYS A 6 -36.05 11.79 -1.92
N ILE A 7 -36.49 10.97 -2.87
CA ILE A 7 -35.78 9.75 -3.28
C ILE A 7 -34.42 10.11 -3.90
N LEU A 8 -34.40 11.10 -4.79
CA LEU A 8 -33.17 11.58 -5.42
C LEU A 8 -32.18 12.11 -4.37
N MET A 9 -32.66 12.91 -3.41
CA MET A 9 -31.83 13.44 -2.32
C MET A 9 -31.27 12.32 -1.44
N SER A 10 -32.08 11.30 -1.12
CA SER A 10 -31.63 10.14 -0.34
C SER A 10 -30.55 9.34 -1.07
N LEU A 11 -30.68 9.17 -2.40
CA LEU A 11 -29.67 8.51 -3.23
C LEU A 11 -28.36 9.30 -3.26
N ILE A 12 -28.43 10.61 -3.44
CA ILE A 12 -27.25 11.49 -3.42
C ILE A 12 -26.55 11.40 -2.06
N LEU A 13 -27.30 11.43 -0.96
CA LEU A 13 -26.74 11.32 0.38
C LEU A 13 -26.06 9.96 0.61
N LEU A 14 -26.66 8.87 0.11
CA LEU A 14 -26.07 7.54 0.19
C LEU A 14 -24.75 7.46 -0.61
N PHE A 15 -24.74 7.98 -1.84
CA PHE A 15 -23.52 8.05 -2.63
C PHE A 15 -22.44 8.87 -1.95
N LEU A 16 -22.80 10.01 -1.33
CA LEU A 16 -21.87 10.84 -0.60
C LEU A 16 -21.25 10.09 0.58
N LEU A 17 -22.05 9.34 1.34
CA LEU A 17 -21.57 8.52 2.46
C LEU A 17 -20.59 7.44 1.99
N ILE A 18 -20.90 6.75 0.90
CA ILE A 18 -20.00 5.74 0.30
C ILE A 18 -18.69 6.40 -0.14
N PHE A 19 -18.77 7.57 -0.78
CA PHE A 19 -17.59 8.27 -1.28
C PHE A 19 -16.67 8.73 -0.16
N VAL A 20 -17.23 9.35 0.89
CA VAL A 20 -16.49 9.78 2.07
C VAL A 20 -15.88 8.58 2.80
N GLY A 21 -16.66 7.50 3.00
CA GLY A 21 -16.17 6.27 3.61
C GLY A 21 -15.05 5.63 2.80
N GLY A 22 -15.18 5.62 1.47
CA GLY A 22 -14.16 5.13 0.55
C GLY A 22 -12.85 5.93 0.65
N ILE A 23 -12.92 7.26 0.59
CA ILE A 23 -11.74 8.13 0.74
C ILE A 23 -11.08 7.93 2.10
N PHE A 24 -11.87 7.83 3.17
CA PHE A 24 -11.36 7.59 4.51
C PHE A 24 -10.64 6.24 4.60
N TYR A 25 -11.24 5.18 4.08
CA TYR A 25 -10.62 3.86 4.03
C TYR A 25 -9.32 3.86 3.22
N LEU A 26 -9.31 4.52 2.06
CA LEU A 26 -8.14 4.58 1.20
C LEU A 26 -6.99 5.41 1.80
N SER A 27 -7.28 6.48 2.53
CA SER A 27 -6.26 7.36 3.14
C SER A 27 -5.76 6.85 4.50
N ARG A 28 -6.47 5.91 5.13
CA ARG A 28 -6.11 5.37 6.44
C ARG A 28 -4.69 4.80 6.44
N GLY A 29 -3.86 5.27 7.38
CA GLY A 29 -2.48 4.82 7.57
C GLY A 29 -1.46 5.35 6.55
N LEU A 30 -1.87 6.11 5.52
CA LEU A 30 -0.96 6.62 4.49
C LEU A 30 0.12 7.54 5.08
N ASN A 31 -0.28 8.49 5.93
CA ASN A 31 0.67 9.43 6.54
C ASN A 31 1.66 8.72 7.44
N GLU A 32 1.21 7.69 8.17
CA GLU A 32 2.05 6.89 9.06
C GLU A 32 3.12 6.17 8.23
N VAL A 33 2.73 5.48 7.15
CA VAL A 33 3.66 4.79 6.25
C VAL A 33 4.64 5.77 5.57
N MET A 34 4.16 6.92 5.08
CA MET A 34 5.04 7.92 4.46
C MET A 34 6.02 8.58 5.45
N SER A 35 5.71 8.57 6.74
CA SER A 35 6.57 9.13 7.79
C SER A 35 7.63 8.15 8.30
N ILE A 36 7.60 6.88 7.85
CA ILE A 36 8.58 5.88 8.28
C ILE A 36 9.96 6.28 7.78
N SER A 37 10.84 6.56 8.73
CA SER A 37 12.26 6.68 8.45
C SER A 37 12.84 5.28 8.23
N LEU A 38 13.24 5.01 6.99
CA LEU A 38 14.01 3.81 6.68
C LEU A 38 15.45 4.05 7.14
N ASN A 39 15.78 3.55 8.32
CA ASN A 39 17.18 3.42 8.72
C ASN A 39 17.83 2.42 7.75
N GLY A 40 18.67 2.93 6.86
CA GLY A 40 19.32 2.13 5.83
C GLY A 40 20.07 0.95 6.44
N ILE A 41 19.85 -0.24 5.88
CA ILE A 41 20.62 -1.43 6.23
C ILE A 41 21.94 -1.37 5.47
N ASP A 42 23.04 -1.61 6.17
CA ASP A 42 24.36 -1.70 5.56
C ASP A 42 24.53 -3.05 4.86
N ILE A 43 24.23 -3.07 3.55
CA ILE A 43 24.28 -4.27 2.69
C ILE A 43 25.69 -4.86 2.65
N SER A 44 26.73 -4.06 2.89
CA SER A 44 28.12 -4.54 2.88
C SER A 44 28.45 -5.55 3.98
N LYS A 45 27.58 -5.62 5.01
CA LYS A 45 27.66 -6.54 6.14
C LYS A 45 26.75 -7.76 5.99
N LEU A 46 25.93 -7.81 4.95
CA LEU A 46 25.08 -8.96 4.67
C LEU A 46 25.87 -10.01 3.87
N ASP A 47 25.68 -11.27 4.23
CA ASP A 47 26.18 -12.38 3.45
C ASP A 47 25.36 -12.54 2.17
N ASP A 48 25.97 -13.15 1.16
CA ASP A 48 25.29 -13.48 -0.10
C ASP A 48 24.15 -14.47 0.17
N GLY A 49 22.97 -14.18 -0.36
CA GLY A 49 21.78 -14.96 -0.08
C GLY A 49 20.47 -14.28 -0.47
N LYS A 50 19.36 -14.96 -0.19
CA LYS A 50 18.01 -14.44 -0.37
C LYS A 50 17.43 -14.06 0.99
N TYR A 51 16.87 -12.86 1.05
CA TYR A 51 16.25 -12.28 2.24
C TYR A 51 14.82 -11.92 1.91
N THR A 52 13.88 -12.31 2.77
CA THR A 52 12.48 -11.92 2.63
C THR A 52 12.17 -10.78 3.61
N GLY A 53 11.74 -9.65 3.08
CA GLY A 53 11.22 -8.52 3.83
C GLY A 53 9.69 -8.51 3.76
N GLU A 54 9.05 -8.22 4.89
CA GLU A 54 7.61 -8.09 4.97
C GLU A 54 7.26 -6.83 5.77
N TYR A 55 6.23 -6.12 5.30
CA TYR A 55 5.67 -4.97 5.97
C TYR A 55 4.15 -5.11 6.00
N ASP A 56 3.55 -4.96 7.18
CA ASP A 56 2.11 -5.01 7.39
C ASP A 56 1.67 -3.82 8.25
N HIS A 57 0.87 -2.93 7.64
CA HIS A 57 0.20 -1.85 8.36
C HIS A 57 -1.17 -1.55 7.75
N GLY A 58 -2.17 -2.35 8.12
CA GLY A 58 -3.54 -2.16 7.67
C GLY A 58 -3.70 -2.50 6.19
N ARG A 59 -4.09 -1.53 5.36
CA ARG A 59 -4.19 -1.74 3.89
C ARG A 59 -2.85 -1.64 3.15
N TRP A 60 -1.78 -1.30 3.87
CA TRP A 60 -0.43 -1.11 3.34
C TRP A 60 0.41 -2.33 3.70
N THR A 61 0.29 -3.38 2.90
CA THR A 61 1.04 -4.63 3.04
C THR A 61 1.97 -4.81 1.83
N ASN A 62 3.23 -5.15 2.04
CA ASN A 62 4.14 -5.52 0.96
C ASN A 62 5.06 -6.65 1.41
N LYS A 63 5.34 -7.58 0.50
CA LYS A 63 6.30 -8.65 0.69
C LYS A 63 7.29 -8.68 -0.46
N LEU A 64 8.57 -8.65 -0.11
CA LEU A 64 9.68 -8.58 -1.06
C LEU A 64 10.67 -9.71 -0.78
N ASP A 65 11.14 -10.35 -1.83
CA ASP A 65 12.36 -11.15 -1.80
C ASP A 65 13.50 -10.33 -2.39
N ILE A 66 14.63 -10.30 -1.70
CA ILE A 66 15.83 -9.58 -2.11
C ILE A 66 16.96 -10.60 -2.24
N THR A 67 17.67 -10.57 -3.36
CA THR A 67 18.92 -11.34 -3.53
C THR A 67 20.11 -10.40 -3.34
N VAL A 68 20.97 -10.73 -2.38
CA VAL A 68 22.28 -10.10 -2.18
C VAL A 68 23.34 -11.01 -2.76
N LYS A 69 24.21 -10.46 -3.59
CA LYS A 69 25.37 -11.17 -4.14
C LYS A 69 26.55 -10.22 -4.26
N ASN A 70 27.75 -10.66 -3.90
CA ASN A 70 28.94 -9.82 -3.87
C ASN A 70 28.72 -8.50 -3.10
N LYS A 71 27.98 -8.54 -1.98
CA LYS A 71 27.65 -7.35 -1.15
C LYS A 71 26.85 -6.26 -1.87
N ILE A 72 26.24 -6.58 -3.02
CA ILE A 72 25.32 -5.69 -3.74
C ILE A 72 23.95 -6.35 -3.86
N LEU A 73 22.93 -5.50 -3.98
CA LEU A 73 21.55 -5.93 -4.16
C LEU A 73 21.34 -6.20 -5.65
N THR A 74 21.15 -7.47 -6.02
CA THR A 74 21.13 -7.89 -7.44
C THR A 74 19.72 -8.13 -7.98
N GLU A 75 18.76 -8.39 -7.10
CA GLU A 75 17.38 -8.72 -7.49
C GLU A 75 16.42 -8.27 -6.40
N ILE A 76 15.27 -7.74 -6.80
CA ILE A 76 14.12 -7.45 -5.94
C ILE A 76 12.91 -8.09 -6.61
N LEU A 77 12.26 -8.99 -5.90
CA LEU A 77 11.07 -9.70 -6.32
C LEU A 77 9.90 -9.29 -5.42
N ILE A 78 8.90 -8.63 -6.00
CA ILE A 78 7.69 -8.25 -5.28
C ILE A 78 6.75 -9.46 -5.26
N LYS A 79 6.55 -10.06 -4.07
CA LYS A 79 5.71 -11.25 -3.90
C LYS A 79 4.25 -10.90 -3.68
N ASP A 80 4.00 -10.00 -2.75
CA ASP A 80 2.66 -9.52 -2.40
C ASP A 80 2.66 -8.00 -2.38
N VAL A 81 1.66 -7.43 -3.02
CA VAL A 81 1.44 -5.99 -3.13
C VAL A 81 0.21 -5.58 -2.33
N VAL A 82 0.17 -4.28 -1.99
CA VAL A 82 -1.02 -3.65 -1.41
C VAL A 82 -2.28 -3.96 -2.24
N THR A 83 -3.45 -3.98 -1.58
CA THR A 83 -4.74 -4.35 -2.19
C THR A 83 -5.06 -3.61 -3.49
N PHE A 84 -4.54 -2.40 -3.66
CA PHE A 84 -4.66 -1.62 -4.89
C PHE A 84 -3.26 -1.20 -5.33
N SER A 85 -2.64 -2.01 -6.19
CA SER A 85 -1.28 -1.82 -6.66
C SER A 85 -1.23 -0.93 -7.91
N LYS A 86 -0.11 -0.21 -8.09
CA LYS A 86 0.15 0.57 -9.30
C LYS A 86 1.12 -0.23 -10.16
N PRO A 87 0.75 -0.60 -11.41
CA PRO A 87 1.58 -1.47 -12.25
C PRO A 87 3.03 -0.98 -12.41
N SER A 88 3.23 0.34 -12.54
CA SER A 88 4.55 0.95 -12.72
C SER A 88 5.55 0.73 -11.57
N VAL A 89 5.13 0.17 -10.44
CA VAL A 89 5.98 -0.13 -9.28
C VAL A 89 5.73 -1.55 -8.73
N SER A 90 4.97 -2.37 -9.47
CA SER A 90 4.58 -3.73 -9.04
C SER A 90 5.18 -4.84 -9.91
N ASP A 91 5.81 -4.46 -11.03
CA ASP A 91 6.42 -5.36 -12.03
C ASP A 91 7.96 -5.34 -11.93
#